data_AF-A0A1A8YVN7-F1
#
_entry.id   AF-A0A1A8YVN7-F1
#
_cell.length_a   1.000
_cell.length_b   1.000
_cell.length_c   1.000
_cell.angle_alpha   90.00
_cell.angle_beta   90.00
_cell.angle_gamma   90.00
#
_symmetry.space_group_name_H-M   'P 1'
#
loop_
_entity.id
_entity.type
_entity.pdbx_description
1 polymer ?
#
loop_
_entity_poly.entity_id
_entity_poly.type
_entity_poly.pdbx_seq_one_letter_code
_entity_poly.pdbx_strand_id
1 'polypeptide(L)'
;MSGEDEIDAFFASVANVIEEKDINKMVKEKKTKKEKKKEKREILREKRKKNRPKEKKKKQEKKKQLLLKMLSNLNEEEKVTFLKERKLLERIKKEKKKKFLLNAYNHGYKICFNCSFLNFMGEKEVCSLAKQIFLSYHYMVKSEVPIQFHFTHLKNSDNFFMQLQNKYSLNTWKVHIHSNDYWDVFPKEKIVVLSPDATEELTELRDDEIYVISALVDRSVSKNLSFYQASLHDLVTKKLPLEV
;
A
#
# COMPACT_ATOMS: atom_id res chain seq x y z
N MET A 1 55.98 41.28 8.07
CA MET A 1 54.54 41.36 8.41
C MET A 1 53.94 40.05 7.94
N SER A 2 53.29 39.32 8.84
CA SER A 2 52.89 37.94 8.59
C SER A 2 51.57 37.90 7.80
N GLY A 3 51.34 36.86 6.99
CA GLY A 3 50.15 36.76 6.14
C GLY A 3 48.81 36.70 6.90
N GLU A 4 48.83 36.44 8.20
CA GLU A 4 47.64 36.53 9.08
C GLU A 4 47.24 37.99 9.34
N ASP A 5 48.21 38.91 9.44
CA ASP A 5 47.95 40.34 9.66
C ASP A 5 47.28 41.00 8.45
N GLU A 6 47.59 40.54 7.22
CA GLU A 6 46.95 41.04 5.99
C GLU A 6 45.52 40.50 5.82
N ILE A 7 45.27 39.26 6.24
CA ILE A 7 43.93 38.65 6.18
C ILE A 7 43.00 39.31 7.21
N ASP A 8 43.48 39.53 8.44
CA ASP A 8 42.70 40.19 9.47
C ASP A 8 42.45 41.67 9.16
N ALA A 9 43.44 42.38 8.57
CA ALA A 9 43.25 43.74 8.08
C ALA A 9 42.25 43.81 6.90
N PHE A 10 42.25 42.82 6.01
CA PHE A 10 41.30 42.71 4.91
C PHE A 10 39.87 42.50 5.44
N PHE A 11 39.66 41.53 6.35
CA PHE A 11 38.33 41.28 6.94
C PHE A 11 37.83 42.44 7.82
N ALA A 12 38.72 43.11 8.56
CA ALA A 12 38.37 44.31 9.31
C ALA A 12 37.96 45.50 8.40
N SER A 13 38.58 45.62 7.22
CA SER A 13 38.20 46.65 6.23
C SER A 13 36.86 46.38 5.55
N VAL A 14 36.50 45.09 5.42
CA VAL A 14 35.29 44.63 4.71
C VAL A 14 34.08 44.53 5.65
N ALA A 15 34.29 44.40 6.97
CA ALA A 15 33.23 44.31 7.98
C ALA A 15 32.29 45.53 8.01
N ASN A 16 32.74 46.71 7.57
CA ASN A 16 31.90 47.92 7.44
C ASN A 16 31.20 48.07 6.08
N VAL A 17 31.48 47.18 5.11
CA VAL A 17 30.97 47.24 3.73
C VAL A 17 29.95 46.15 3.44
N ILE A 18 29.98 45.05 4.18
CA ILE A 18 29.03 43.95 4.00
C ILE A 18 27.90 44.06 5.03
N GLU A 19 26.71 44.48 4.59
CA GLU A 19 25.52 44.45 5.43
C GLU A 19 25.13 42.99 5.75
N GLU A 20 24.52 42.76 6.92
CA GLU A 20 24.00 41.45 7.34
C GLU A 20 23.02 40.83 6.31
N LYS A 21 22.39 41.68 5.49
CA LYS A 21 21.55 41.29 4.35
C LYS A 21 22.33 40.64 3.21
N ASP A 22 23.56 41.08 2.94
CA ASP A 22 24.40 40.55 1.88
C ASP A 22 25.05 39.21 2.28
N ILE A 23 25.41 39.06 3.57
CA ILE A 23 25.80 37.76 4.14
C ILE A 23 24.63 36.77 4.03
N ASN A 24 23.41 37.17 4.43
CA ASN A 24 22.22 36.32 4.32
C ASN A 24 21.84 35.97 2.87
N LYS A 25 22.25 36.79 1.89
CA LYS A 25 22.05 36.55 0.45
C LYS A 25 23.08 35.56 -0.11
N MET A 26 24.30 35.58 0.41
CA MET A 26 25.37 34.62 0.10
C MET A 26 25.16 33.26 0.76
N VAL A 27 24.60 33.22 1.98
CA VAL A 27 24.30 31.97 2.74
C VAL A 27 23.04 31.27 2.25
N LYS A 28 22.17 31.93 1.47
CA LYS A 28 21.01 31.29 0.84
C LYS A 28 21.44 30.37 -0.30
N GLU A 29 21.75 29.12 0.04
CA GLU A 29 21.90 28.04 -0.92
C GLU A 29 20.69 28.01 -1.87
N LYS A 30 20.94 28.23 -3.17
CA LYS A 30 19.92 28.13 -4.21
C LYS A 30 19.42 26.69 -4.28
N LYS A 31 18.31 26.40 -3.59
CA LYS A 31 17.68 25.08 -3.60
C LYS A 31 17.49 24.55 -5.02
N THR A 32 17.86 23.29 -5.24
CA THR A 32 17.74 22.63 -6.53
C THR A 32 16.26 22.52 -6.96
N LYS A 33 15.99 22.34 -8.27
CA LYS A 33 14.62 22.07 -8.75
C LYS A 33 13.99 20.85 -8.04
N LYS A 34 14.80 19.86 -7.66
CA LYS A 34 14.39 18.65 -6.95
C LYS A 34 13.98 18.96 -5.50
N GLU A 35 14.74 19.77 -4.78
CA GLU A 35 14.40 20.23 -3.43
C GLU A 35 13.12 21.07 -3.39
N LYS A 36 12.99 22.05 -4.29
CA LYS A 36 11.77 22.89 -4.39
C LYS A 36 10.51 22.03 -4.63
N LYS A 37 10.63 20.98 -5.46
CA LYS A 37 9.54 20.03 -5.71
C LYS A 37 9.24 19.16 -4.48
N LYS A 38 10.26 18.76 -3.72
CA LYS A 38 10.11 18.00 -2.46
C LYS A 38 9.39 18.84 -1.39
N GLU A 39 9.85 20.07 -1.17
CA GLU A 39 9.27 21.02 -0.22
C GLU A 39 7.80 21.33 -0.55
N LYS A 40 7.49 21.63 -1.83
CA LYS A 40 6.10 21.82 -2.29
C LYS A 40 5.23 20.60 -1.99
N ARG A 41 5.76 19.38 -2.21
CA ARG A 41 5.05 18.12 -1.89
C ARG A 41 4.83 17.94 -0.40
N GLU A 42 5.79 18.30 0.44
CA GLU A 42 5.67 18.25 1.90
C GLU A 42 4.62 19.22 2.42
N ILE A 43 4.66 20.49 1.99
CA ILE A 43 3.64 21.50 2.31
C ILE A 43 2.24 21.02 1.90
N LEU A 44 2.09 20.46 0.69
CA LEU A 44 0.82 19.89 0.23
C LEU A 44 0.37 18.70 1.08
N ARG A 45 1.30 17.82 1.50
CA ARG A 45 1.00 16.69 2.38
C ARG A 45 0.53 17.16 3.74
N GLU A 46 1.17 18.16 4.33
CA GLU A 46 0.78 18.72 5.62
C GLU A 46 -0.57 19.42 5.56
N LYS A 47 -0.81 20.24 4.53
CA LYS A 47 -2.14 20.85 4.29
C LYS A 47 -3.22 19.78 4.19
N ARG A 48 -2.97 18.69 3.45
CA ARG A 48 -3.91 17.56 3.35
C ARG A 48 -4.11 16.87 4.70
N LYS A 49 -3.04 16.63 5.48
CA LYS A 49 -3.14 16.05 6.83
C LYS A 49 -3.99 16.93 7.75
N LYS A 50 -3.77 18.25 7.74
CA LYS A 50 -4.51 19.23 8.56
C LYS A 50 -5.99 19.35 8.14
N ASN A 51 -6.29 19.21 6.86
CA ASN A 51 -7.66 19.32 6.34
C ASN A 51 -8.46 18.01 6.44
N ARG A 52 -7.80 16.85 6.50
CA ARG A 52 -8.46 15.53 6.57
C ARG A 52 -9.50 15.39 7.70
N PRO A 53 -9.27 15.87 8.94
CA PRO A 53 -10.29 15.84 9.99
C PRO A 53 -11.48 16.73 9.67
N LYS A 54 -11.25 17.94 9.13
CA LYS A 54 -12.32 18.88 8.75
C LYS A 54 -13.19 18.29 7.63
N GLU A 55 -12.58 17.70 6.61
CA GLU A 55 -13.30 17.02 5.52
C GLU A 55 -14.11 15.82 6.03
N LYS A 56 -13.54 15.02 6.93
CA LYS A 56 -14.27 13.91 7.58
C LYS A 56 -15.50 14.40 8.35
N LYS A 57 -15.35 15.44 9.18
CA LYS A 57 -16.48 16.06 9.91
C LYS A 57 -17.54 16.59 8.95
N LYS A 58 -17.16 17.34 7.91
CA LYS A 58 -18.09 17.86 6.89
C LYS A 58 -18.87 16.75 6.19
N LYS A 59 -18.23 15.60 5.89
CA LYS A 59 -18.89 14.44 5.28
C LYS A 59 -19.86 13.75 6.25
N GLN A 60 -19.52 13.66 7.53
CA GLN A 60 -20.41 13.12 8.57
C GLN A 60 -21.63 14.01 8.76
N GLU A 61 -21.45 15.33 8.83
CA GLU A 61 -22.53 16.30 8.98
C GLU A 61 -23.52 16.22 7.81
N LYS A 62 -23.00 16.18 6.56
CA LYS A 62 -23.83 15.99 5.36
C LYS A 62 -24.67 14.71 5.42
N LYS A 63 -24.10 13.60 5.90
CA LYS A 63 -24.83 12.33 6.06
C LYS A 63 -25.91 12.43 7.14
N LYS A 64 -25.62 13.09 8.25
CA LYS A 64 -26.57 13.32 9.35
C LYS A 64 -27.73 14.19 8.88
N GLN A 65 -27.46 15.29 8.19
CA GLN A 65 -28.47 16.17 7.61
C GLN A 65 -29.37 15.44 6.60
N LEU A 66 -28.79 14.62 5.72
CA LEU A 66 -29.57 13.81 4.77
C LEU A 66 -30.50 12.84 5.50
N LEU A 67 -30.02 12.18 6.55
CA LEU A 67 -30.83 11.28 7.36
C LEU A 67 -31.95 12.02 8.08
N LEU A 68 -31.69 13.18 8.66
CA LEU A 68 -32.71 14.00 9.31
C LEU A 68 -33.79 14.47 8.33
N LYS A 69 -33.41 14.86 7.10
CA LYS A 69 -34.36 15.20 6.03
C LYS A 69 -35.21 14.01 5.59
N MET A 70 -34.66 12.80 5.56
CA MET A 70 -35.44 11.59 5.27
C MET A 70 -36.43 11.31 6.40
N LEU A 71 -36.03 11.49 7.64
CA LEU A 71 -36.87 11.24 8.82
C LEU A 71 -37.93 12.33 9.04
N SER A 72 -37.70 13.58 8.63
CA SER A 72 -38.65 14.69 8.84
C SER A 72 -39.96 14.51 8.07
N ASN A 73 -39.94 13.72 6.99
CA ASN A 73 -41.09 13.47 6.14
C ASN A 73 -41.92 12.25 6.58
N LEU A 74 -41.56 11.61 7.70
CA LEU A 74 -42.16 10.37 8.20
C LEU A 74 -42.83 10.60 9.55
N ASN A 75 -43.88 9.82 9.83
CA ASN A 75 -44.54 9.78 11.13
C ASN A 75 -43.67 9.03 12.16
N GLU A 76 -43.98 9.15 13.46
CA GLU A 76 -43.16 8.51 14.52
C GLU A 76 -43.07 6.98 14.37
N GLU A 77 -44.17 6.32 14.01
CA GLU A 77 -44.18 4.88 13.75
C GLU A 77 -43.29 4.49 12.55
N GLU A 78 -43.37 5.27 11.48
CA GLU A 78 -42.57 5.08 10.25
C GLU A 78 -41.07 5.34 10.48
N LYS A 79 -40.72 6.31 11.34
CA LYS A 79 -39.33 6.53 11.76
C LYS A 79 -38.76 5.30 12.47
N VAL A 80 -39.54 4.71 13.38
CA VAL A 80 -39.13 3.52 14.13
C VAL A 80 -38.94 2.32 13.20
N THR A 81 -39.87 2.08 12.27
CA THR A 81 -39.74 0.98 11.30
C THR A 81 -38.54 1.17 10.39
N PHE A 82 -38.36 2.35 9.80
CA PHE A 82 -37.21 2.68 8.95
C PHE A 82 -35.86 2.45 9.65
N LEU A 83 -35.72 2.87 10.91
CA LEU A 83 -34.48 2.65 11.68
C LEU A 83 -34.24 1.17 11.99
N LYS A 84 -35.29 0.39 12.26
CA LYS A 84 -35.20 -1.06 12.48
C LYS A 84 -34.78 -1.77 11.19
N GLU A 85 -35.42 -1.48 10.06
CA GLU A 85 -35.08 -2.04 8.75
C GLU A 85 -33.64 -1.72 8.36
N ARG A 86 -33.22 -0.47 8.53
CA ARG A 86 -31.83 -0.08 8.25
C ARG A 86 -30.83 -0.88 9.09
N LYS A 87 -31.09 -1.06 10.40
CA LYS A 87 -30.24 -1.88 11.28
C LYS A 87 -30.23 -3.34 10.83
N LEU A 88 -31.37 -3.88 10.40
CA LEU A 88 -31.48 -5.25 9.88
C LEU A 88 -30.67 -5.42 8.60
N LEU A 89 -30.81 -4.50 7.64
CA LEU A 89 -30.02 -4.48 6.39
C LEU A 89 -28.52 -4.41 6.65
N GLU A 90 -28.08 -3.62 7.64
CA GLU A 90 -26.68 -3.56 8.06
C GLU A 90 -26.18 -4.89 8.64
N ARG A 91 -27.01 -5.62 9.41
CA ARG A 91 -26.68 -6.96 9.92
C ARG A 91 -26.57 -7.97 8.79
N ILE A 92 -27.56 -8.02 7.90
CA ILE A 92 -27.56 -8.93 6.74
C ILE A 92 -26.32 -8.70 5.87
N LYS A 93 -25.95 -7.44 5.59
CA LYS A 93 -24.73 -7.12 4.83
C LYS A 93 -23.46 -7.59 5.54
N LYS A 94 -23.37 -7.44 6.86
CA LYS A 94 -22.23 -7.92 7.65
C LYS A 94 -22.12 -9.44 7.61
N GLU A 95 -23.24 -10.14 7.75
CA GLU A 95 -23.29 -11.61 7.68
C GLU A 95 -22.93 -12.13 6.29
N LYS A 96 -23.50 -11.53 5.23
CA LYS A 96 -23.14 -11.86 3.83
C LYS A 96 -21.63 -11.72 3.63
N LYS A 97 -21.06 -10.59 4.06
CA LYS A 97 -19.61 -10.34 3.98
C LYS A 97 -18.80 -11.38 4.77
N LYS A 98 -19.24 -11.74 5.98
CA LYS A 98 -18.55 -12.75 6.81
C LYS A 98 -18.57 -14.12 6.15
N LYS A 99 -19.72 -14.54 5.61
CA LYS A 99 -19.89 -15.80 4.87
C LYS A 99 -19.01 -15.81 3.62
N PHE A 100 -19.03 -14.73 2.84
CA PHE A 100 -18.18 -14.58 1.66
C PHE A 100 -16.69 -14.71 2.01
N LEU A 101 -16.22 -14.00 3.04
CA LEU A 101 -14.82 -14.06 3.47
C LEU A 101 -14.40 -15.46 3.93
N LEU A 102 -15.30 -16.18 4.62
CA LEU A 102 -15.03 -17.55 5.04
C LEU A 102 -14.97 -18.51 3.85
N ASN A 103 -15.89 -18.34 2.88
CA ASN A 103 -15.86 -19.12 1.65
C ASN A 103 -14.59 -18.84 0.83
N ALA A 104 -14.23 -17.58 0.65
CA ALA A 104 -13.02 -17.16 -0.05
C ALA A 104 -11.77 -17.75 0.62
N TYR A 105 -11.72 -17.80 1.96
CA TYR A 105 -10.61 -18.34 2.73
C TYR A 105 -10.43 -19.86 2.61
N ASN A 106 -11.53 -20.61 2.46
CA ASN A 106 -11.49 -22.08 2.41
C ASN A 106 -11.47 -22.65 0.97
N HIS A 107 -12.17 -22.00 0.04
CA HIS A 107 -12.46 -22.55 -1.29
C HIS A 107 -12.16 -21.59 -2.45
N GLY A 108 -11.60 -20.41 -2.19
CA GLY A 108 -11.26 -19.46 -3.25
C GLY A 108 -10.06 -19.89 -4.10
N TYR A 109 -9.85 -19.22 -5.22
CA TYR A 109 -8.62 -19.37 -6.03
C TYR A 109 -7.40 -18.97 -5.21
N LYS A 110 -6.31 -19.73 -5.33
CA LYS A 110 -5.13 -19.53 -4.48
C LYS A 110 -4.18 -18.53 -5.12
N ILE A 111 -4.03 -17.37 -4.49
CA ILE A 111 -3.01 -16.38 -4.84
C ILE A 111 -2.01 -16.31 -3.69
N CYS A 112 -0.76 -16.59 -4.00
CA CYS A 112 0.34 -16.58 -3.06
C CYS A 112 1.25 -15.37 -3.30
N PHE A 113 1.43 -14.55 -2.26
CA PHE A 113 2.37 -13.44 -2.26
C PHE A 113 3.70 -13.91 -1.69
N ASN A 114 4.69 -14.07 -2.55
CA ASN A 114 6.04 -14.45 -2.17
C ASN A 114 6.78 -13.27 -1.53
N CYS A 115 7.02 -13.33 -0.22
CA CYS A 115 7.71 -12.29 0.55
C CYS A 115 9.23 -12.50 0.69
N SER A 116 9.86 -13.40 -0.08
CA SER A 116 11.31 -13.62 -0.01
C SER A 116 12.14 -12.39 -0.41
N PHE A 117 11.53 -11.42 -1.09
CA PHE A 117 12.21 -10.23 -1.61
C PHE A 117 12.04 -8.96 -0.78
N LEU A 118 11.52 -9.06 0.46
CA LEU A 118 11.27 -7.88 1.29
C LEU A 118 12.54 -7.05 1.54
N ASN A 119 13.71 -7.68 1.61
CA ASN A 119 15.00 -7.02 1.85
C ASN A 119 15.50 -6.18 0.66
N PHE A 120 14.91 -6.33 -0.54
CA PHE A 120 15.23 -5.49 -1.70
C PHE A 120 14.49 -4.15 -1.70
N MET A 121 13.60 -3.93 -0.74
CA MET A 121 12.75 -2.74 -0.66
C MET A 121 13.13 -1.84 0.52
N GLY A 122 13.21 -0.54 0.26
CA GLY A 122 13.23 0.45 1.31
C GLY A 122 11.83 0.63 1.93
N GLU A 123 11.78 1.34 3.06
CA GLU A 123 10.54 1.60 3.81
C GLU A 123 9.40 2.16 2.95
N LYS A 124 9.73 3.02 1.98
CA LYS A 124 8.75 3.62 1.05
C LYS A 124 8.16 2.59 0.09
N GLU A 125 8.96 1.65 -0.41
CA GLU A 125 8.45 0.56 -1.26
C GLU A 125 7.62 -0.42 -0.44
N VAL A 126 8.07 -0.80 0.77
CA VAL A 126 7.28 -1.61 1.70
C VAL A 126 5.92 -0.97 2.02
N CYS A 127 5.90 0.34 2.28
CA CYS A 127 4.67 1.10 2.47
C CYS A 127 3.74 1.07 1.25
N SER A 128 4.32 1.05 0.05
CA SER A 128 3.59 0.97 -1.22
C SER A 128 3.02 -0.44 -1.43
N LEU A 129 3.83 -1.48 -1.19
CA LEU A 129 3.42 -2.88 -1.26
C LEU A 129 2.25 -3.15 -0.30
N ALA A 130 2.37 -2.74 0.97
CA ALA A 130 1.30 -2.91 1.95
C ALA A 130 0.00 -2.24 1.51
N LYS A 131 0.10 -1.08 0.83
CA LYS A 131 -1.07 -0.42 0.24
C LYS A 131 -1.64 -1.20 -0.94
N GLN A 132 -0.81 -1.74 -1.82
CA GLN A 132 -1.27 -2.54 -2.97
C GLN A 132 -2.01 -3.78 -2.49
N ILE A 133 -1.44 -4.53 -1.54
CA ILE A 133 -2.08 -5.71 -0.94
C ILE A 133 -3.40 -5.36 -0.26
N PHE A 134 -3.46 -4.26 0.49
CA PHE A 134 -4.71 -3.74 1.06
C PHE A 134 -5.77 -3.45 0.00
N LEU A 135 -5.37 -2.82 -1.11
CA LEU A 135 -6.30 -2.51 -2.20
C LEU A 135 -6.78 -3.79 -2.89
N SER A 136 -5.90 -4.76 -3.13
CA SER A 136 -6.25 -6.06 -3.72
C SER A 136 -7.24 -6.83 -2.85
N TYR A 137 -6.98 -6.93 -1.54
CA TYR A 137 -7.90 -7.58 -0.59
C TYR A 137 -9.24 -6.84 -0.53
N HIS A 138 -9.24 -5.51 -0.53
CA HIS A 138 -10.47 -4.73 -0.54
C HIS A 138 -11.26 -4.89 -1.85
N TYR A 139 -10.57 -4.97 -2.99
CA TYR A 139 -11.17 -5.20 -4.29
C TYR A 139 -11.84 -6.57 -4.34
N MET A 140 -11.15 -7.62 -3.89
CA MET A 140 -11.69 -8.97 -3.72
C MET A 140 -13.02 -8.96 -2.94
N VAL A 141 -13.05 -8.28 -1.79
CA VAL A 141 -14.26 -8.15 -0.96
C VAL A 141 -15.36 -7.34 -1.64
N LYS A 142 -15.00 -6.28 -2.38
CA LYS A 142 -15.97 -5.40 -3.03
C LYS A 142 -16.60 -6.05 -4.25
N SER A 143 -15.80 -6.77 -5.03
CA SER A 143 -16.20 -7.44 -6.28
C SER A 143 -16.75 -8.85 -6.04
N GLU A 144 -16.76 -9.33 -4.79
CA GLU A 144 -17.24 -10.67 -4.40
C GLU A 144 -16.55 -11.82 -5.17
N VAL A 145 -15.26 -11.66 -5.50
CA VAL A 145 -14.45 -12.70 -6.17
C VAL A 145 -13.78 -13.58 -5.11
N PRO A 146 -14.03 -14.90 -5.02
CA PRO A 146 -13.48 -15.72 -3.95
C PRO A 146 -12.00 -16.05 -4.19
N ILE A 147 -11.10 -15.34 -3.51
CA ILE A 147 -9.65 -15.57 -3.57
C ILE A 147 -9.11 -15.87 -2.17
N GLN A 148 -8.32 -16.93 -2.07
CA GLN A 148 -7.45 -17.24 -0.93
C GLN A 148 -6.17 -16.43 -1.05
N PHE A 149 -5.92 -15.57 -0.07
CA PHE A 149 -4.66 -14.83 0.05
C PHE A 149 -3.70 -15.64 0.91
N HIS A 150 -2.59 -16.07 0.30
CA HIS A 150 -1.47 -16.69 1.00
C HIS A 150 -0.28 -15.75 1.02
N PHE A 151 0.44 -15.68 2.13
CA PHE A 151 1.74 -15.03 2.24
C PHE A 151 2.77 -16.09 2.61
N THR A 152 3.87 -16.17 1.87
CA THR A 152 4.97 -17.13 2.13
C THR A 152 6.25 -16.36 2.37
N HIS A 153 7.20 -16.98 3.07
CA HIS A 153 8.41 -16.31 3.55
C HIS A 153 8.08 -15.04 4.36
N LEU A 154 7.00 -15.05 5.15
CA LEU A 154 6.57 -13.89 5.92
C LEU A 154 6.60 -14.20 7.42
N LYS A 155 7.38 -13.42 8.16
CA LYS A 155 7.52 -13.49 9.61
C LYS A 155 6.85 -12.29 10.27
N ASN A 156 6.39 -12.47 11.50
CA ASN A 156 5.74 -11.40 12.27
C ASN A 156 6.69 -10.22 12.58
N SER A 157 8.01 -10.47 12.56
CA SER A 157 9.06 -9.45 12.75
C SER A 157 9.30 -8.59 11.52
N ASP A 158 8.78 -8.98 10.35
CA ASP A 158 9.05 -8.25 9.11
C ASP A 158 8.36 -6.90 9.11
N ASN A 159 9.08 -5.87 8.65
CA ASN A 159 8.54 -4.51 8.54
C ASN A 159 7.23 -4.52 7.72
N PHE A 160 7.18 -5.30 6.65
CA PHE A 160 5.98 -5.46 5.84
C PHE A 160 4.77 -5.98 6.62
N PHE A 161 4.95 -7.03 7.43
CA PHE A 161 3.90 -7.56 8.31
C PHE A 161 3.42 -6.51 9.29
N MET A 162 4.35 -5.82 9.98
CA MET A 162 4.03 -4.75 10.92
C MET A 162 3.26 -3.60 10.25
N GLN A 163 3.63 -3.21 9.03
CA GLN A 163 2.92 -2.17 8.27
C GLN A 163 1.49 -2.60 7.92
N LEU A 164 1.29 -3.84 7.48
CA LEU A 164 -0.04 -4.39 7.22
C LEU A 164 -0.90 -4.42 8.49
N GLN A 165 -0.33 -4.88 9.60
CA GLN A 165 -1.02 -4.95 10.88
C GLN A 165 -1.41 -3.55 11.40
N ASN A 166 -0.44 -2.65 11.53
CA ASN A 166 -0.65 -1.35 12.19
C ASN A 166 -1.52 -0.40 11.37
N LYS A 167 -1.40 -0.44 10.04
CA LYS A 167 -2.06 0.54 9.16
C LYS A 167 -3.36 0.02 8.55
N TYR A 168 -3.46 -1.28 8.32
CA TYR A 168 -4.59 -1.90 7.61
C TYR A 168 -5.27 -3.02 8.37
N SER A 169 -4.89 -3.24 9.64
CA SER A 169 -5.53 -4.17 10.56
C SER A 169 -5.56 -5.60 10.03
N LEU A 170 -4.41 -6.09 9.54
CA LEU A 170 -4.22 -7.45 9.00
C LEU A 170 -4.87 -8.54 9.86
N ASN A 171 -4.82 -8.42 11.19
CA ASN A 171 -5.42 -9.38 12.13
C ASN A 171 -6.94 -9.58 11.96
N THR A 172 -7.62 -8.67 11.27
CA THR A 172 -9.06 -8.77 10.97
C THR A 172 -9.34 -9.48 9.64
N TRP A 173 -8.31 -9.75 8.84
CA TRP A 173 -8.45 -10.35 7.53
C TRP A 173 -8.51 -11.87 7.64
N LYS A 174 -9.05 -12.51 6.61
CA LYS A 174 -9.06 -13.96 6.46
C LYS A 174 -8.03 -14.33 5.40
N VAL A 175 -6.82 -14.62 5.84
CA VAL A 175 -5.64 -14.88 5.01
C VAL A 175 -4.78 -15.98 5.65
N HIS A 176 -3.96 -16.63 4.83
CA HIS A 176 -3.00 -17.64 5.27
C HIS A 176 -1.60 -17.03 5.30
N ILE A 177 -0.85 -17.24 6.37
CA ILE A 177 0.51 -16.69 6.54
C ILE A 177 1.43 -17.85 6.88
N HIS A 178 2.48 -17.99 6.08
CA HIS A 178 3.47 -19.07 6.14
C HIS A 178 4.86 -18.46 6.28
N SER A 179 5.64 -18.99 7.22
CA SER A 179 7.05 -18.61 7.40
C SER A 179 7.98 -19.23 6.35
N ASN A 180 7.54 -20.32 5.74
CA ASN A 180 8.29 -21.12 4.78
C ASN A 180 8.08 -20.59 3.35
N ASP A 181 8.97 -21.02 2.45
CA ASP A 181 8.87 -20.69 1.04
C ASP A 181 7.71 -21.43 0.36
N TYR A 182 7.18 -20.86 -0.71
CA TYR A 182 5.98 -21.38 -1.36
C TYR A 182 6.15 -22.77 -1.97
N TRP A 183 7.37 -23.15 -2.37
CA TRP A 183 7.69 -24.50 -2.85
C TRP A 183 7.74 -25.57 -1.76
N ASP A 184 7.82 -25.19 -0.49
CA ASP A 184 7.74 -26.10 0.66
C ASP A 184 6.30 -26.18 1.22
N VAL A 185 5.47 -25.17 0.93
CA VAL A 185 4.09 -25.05 1.43
C VAL A 185 3.08 -25.73 0.50
N PHE A 186 3.32 -25.70 -0.81
CA PHE A 186 2.39 -26.20 -1.81
C PHE A 186 3.01 -27.32 -2.66
N PRO A 187 2.21 -28.24 -3.24
CA PRO A 187 2.69 -29.22 -4.20
C PRO A 187 3.30 -28.53 -5.42
N LYS A 188 4.54 -28.85 -5.77
CA LYS A 188 5.31 -28.15 -6.82
C LYS A 188 4.60 -28.13 -8.16
N GLU A 189 3.92 -29.22 -8.52
CA GLU A 189 3.23 -29.41 -9.79
C GLU A 189 1.99 -28.51 -9.93
N LYS A 190 1.52 -27.93 -8.83
CA LYS A 190 0.39 -26.99 -8.80
C LYS A 190 0.83 -25.53 -8.75
N ILE A 191 2.12 -25.24 -8.63
CA ILE A 191 2.63 -23.88 -8.50
C ILE A 191 2.86 -23.27 -9.88
N VAL A 192 2.26 -22.10 -10.10
CA VAL A 192 2.47 -21.28 -11.30
C VAL A 192 2.99 -19.91 -10.86
N VAL A 193 4.25 -19.61 -11.14
CA VAL A 193 4.87 -18.33 -10.78
C VAL A 193 4.60 -17.30 -11.87
N LEU A 194 3.97 -16.18 -11.49
CA LEU A 194 3.71 -15.07 -12.39
C LEU A 194 4.93 -14.17 -12.48
N SER A 195 5.53 -14.11 -13.68
CA SER A 195 6.70 -13.28 -13.95
C SER A 195 6.57 -12.61 -15.32
N PRO A 196 6.86 -11.30 -15.44
CA PRO A 196 6.86 -10.62 -16.74
C PRO A 196 7.95 -11.15 -17.68
N ASP A 197 9.00 -11.79 -17.14
CA ASP A 197 10.12 -12.32 -17.91
C ASP A 197 9.87 -13.75 -18.43
N ALA A 198 8.72 -14.35 -18.12
CA ALA A 198 8.36 -15.68 -18.62
C ALA A 198 8.01 -15.66 -20.12
N THR A 199 8.26 -16.77 -20.81
CA THR A 199 7.97 -16.92 -22.24
C THR A 199 6.49 -17.22 -22.50
N GLU A 200 5.90 -18.12 -21.72
CA GLU A 200 4.52 -18.56 -21.87
C GLU A 200 3.52 -17.63 -21.21
N GLU A 201 2.35 -17.47 -21.84
CA GLU A 201 1.25 -16.65 -21.32
C GLU A 201 0.28 -17.46 -20.48
N LEU A 202 -0.26 -16.81 -19.44
CA LEU A 202 -1.37 -17.33 -18.66
C LEU A 202 -2.69 -17.06 -19.40
N THR A 203 -3.13 -18.04 -20.18
CA THR A 203 -4.39 -17.96 -20.94
C THR A 203 -5.63 -18.35 -20.12
N GLU A 204 -5.46 -19.22 -19.13
CA GLU A 204 -6.55 -19.80 -18.34
C GLU A 204 -6.16 -19.92 -16.85
N LEU A 205 -7.17 -19.80 -15.98
CA LEU A 205 -7.03 -20.02 -14.54
C LEU A 205 -7.68 -21.35 -14.14
N ARG A 206 -6.96 -22.14 -13.35
CA ARG A 206 -7.42 -23.39 -12.75
C ARG A 206 -7.57 -23.23 -11.24
N ASP A 207 -8.54 -23.92 -10.66
CA ASP A 207 -8.88 -23.84 -9.24
C ASP A 207 -7.95 -24.67 -8.34
N ASP A 208 -7.32 -25.70 -8.92
CA ASP A 208 -6.36 -26.58 -8.28
C ASP A 208 -4.92 -26.03 -8.26
N GLU A 209 -4.62 -25.02 -9.08
CA GLU A 209 -3.33 -24.34 -9.16
C GLU A 209 -3.17 -23.22 -8.10
N ILE A 210 -1.92 -22.85 -7.83
CA ILE A 210 -1.50 -21.74 -6.96
C ILE A 210 -0.75 -20.72 -7.80
N TYR A 211 -1.30 -19.53 -7.91
CA TYR A 211 -0.66 -18.43 -8.65
C TYR A 211 0.21 -17.59 -7.72
N VAL A 212 1.52 -17.63 -7.93
CA VAL A 212 2.50 -16.94 -7.09
C VAL A 212 2.85 -15.59 -7.70
N ILE A 213 2.63 -14.53 -6.94
CA ILE A 213 3.02 -13.15 -7.27
C ILE A 213 4.15 -12.75 -6.31
N SER A 214 5.22 -12.18 -6.84
CA SER A 214 6.28 -11.65 -5.98
C SER A 214 5.79 -10.41 -5.24
N ALA A 215 5.88 -10.42 -3.91
CA ALA A 215 5.55 -9.28 -3.06
C ALA A 215 6.69 -8.26 -3.11
N LEU A 216 6.81 -7.58 -4.25
CA LEU A 216 7.90 -6.68 -4.58
C LEU A 216 7.36 -5.40 -5.20
N VAL A 217 7.94 -4.27 -4.81
CA VAL A 217 7.77 -2.98 -5.47
C VAL A 217 9.16 -2.45 -5.75
N ASP A 218 9.51 -2.36 -7.02
CA ASP A 218 10.77 -1.81 -7.49
C ASP A 218 10.57 -0.42 -8.11
N ARG A 219 11.58 0.43 -8.03
CA ARG A 219 11.61 1.74 -8.73
C ARG A 219 12.41 1.70 -10.02
N SER A 220 13.24 0.67 -10.16
CA SER A 220 14.00 0.29 -11.33
C SER A 220 13.75 -1.19 -11.54
N VAL A 221 13.44 -1.60 -12.77
CA VAL A 221 13.01 -2.97 -13.07
C VAL A 221 14.06 -4.00 -12.63
N SER A 222 13.67 -4.86 -11.69
CA SER A 222 14.45 -6.02 -11.25
C SER A 222 14.19 -7.21 -12.18
N LYS A 223 14.79 -7.16 -13.37
CA LYS A 223 14.60 -8.19 -14.41
C LYS A 223 14.96 -9.59 -13.89
N ASN A 224 14.16 -10.57 -14.30
CA ASN A 224 14.33 -12.00 -14.07
C ASN A 224 14.34 -12.48 -12.61
N LEU A 225 14.07 -11.61 -11.62
CA LEU A 225 14.25 -11.99 -10.21
C LEU A 225 13.33 -13.15 -9.80
N SER A 226 12.03 -13.02 -10.07
CA SER A 226 11.06 -14.07 -9.77
C SER A 226 11.17 -15.26 -10.72
N PHE A 227 11.54 -15.01 -11.97
CA PHE A 227 11.73 -16.03 -12.99
C PHE A 227 12.90 -16.97 -12.63
N TYR A 228 14.05 -16.42 -12.26
CA TYR A 228 15.21 -17.21 -11.87
C TYR A 228 14.99 -17.98 -10.57
N GLN A 229 14.34 -17.36 -9.56
CA GLN A 229 14.00 -18.09 -8.34
C GLN A 229 13.11 -19.30 -8.65
N ALA A 230 12.07 -19.12 -9.47
CA ALA A 230 11.20 -20.22 -9.87
C ALA A 230 11.95 -21.30 -10.67
N SER A 231 12.82 -20.90 -11.58
CA SER A 231 13.62 -21.81 -12.43
C SER A 231 14.57 -22.68 -11.61
N LEU A 232 15.18 -22.13 -10.56
CA LEU A 232 16.05 -22.90 -9.65
C LEU A 232 15.31 -24.02 -8.89
N HIS A 233 13.99 -23.94 -8.83
CA HIS A 233 13.14 -24.93 -8.17
C HIS A 233 12.30 -25.74 -9.17
N ASP A 234 12.61 -25.65 -10.48
CA ASP A 234 11.91 -26.33 -11.58
C ASP A 234 10.40 -26.03 -11.62
N LEU A 235 10.01 -24.79 -11.30
CA LEU A 235 8.62 -24.37 -11.24
C LEU A 235 8.15 -23.74 -12.56
N VAL A 236 6.89 -23.98 -12.90
CA VAL A 236 6.26 -23.37 -14.08
C VAL A 236 6.18 -21.85 -13.88
N THR A 237 6.60 -21.10 -14.90
CA THR A 237 6.50 -19.64 -14.93
C THR A 237 5.60 -19.21 -16.08
N LYS A 238 4.75 -18.21 -15.85
CA LYS A 238 3.90 -17.62 -16.89
C LYS A 238 3.85 -16.10 -16.75
N LYS A 239 3.73 -15.40 -17.87
CA LYS A 239 3.45 -13.95 -17.89
C LYS A 239 1.96 -13.72 -18.08
N LEU A 240 1.48 -12.55 -17.66
CA LEU A 240 0.11 -12.15 -17.98
C LEU A 240 -0.01 -11.76 -19.47
N PRO A 241 -1.13 -12.06 -20.13
CA PRO A 241 -1.36 -11.69 -21.53
C PRO A 241 -1.72 -10.19 -21.61
N LEU A 242 -0.72 -9.34 -21.43
CA LEU A 242 -0.86 -7.89 -21.49
C LEU A 242 -0.19 -7.36 -22.76
N GLU A 243 -0.89 -6.50 -23.49
CA GLU A 243 -0.29 -5.74 -24.59
C GLU A 243 0.81 -4.83 -24.02
N VAL A 244 2.01 -4.90 -24.62
CA VAL A 244 3.21 -4.14 -24.22
C VAL A 244 3.16 -2.73 -24.80
#